data_AF-A0A3R9Z7N5-F1
#
_entry.id   AF-A0A3R9Z7N5-F1
#
_cell.length_a   1.000
_cell.length_b   1.000
_cell.length_c   1.000
_cell.angle_alpha   90.00
_cell.angle_beta   90.00
_cell.angle_gamma   90.00
#
_symmetry.space_group_name_H-M   'P 1'
#
loop_
_entity.id
_entity.type
_entity.pdbx_description
1 polymer ?
#
loop_
_entity_poly.entity_id
_entity_poly.type
_entity_poly.pdbx_seq_one_letter_code
_entity_poly.pdbx_strand_id
1 'polypeptide(L)'
;MAEGVWFLAGGSHNSVAIEQREHLVLVEAPLDEARTQAVIEQAKALAPGKPIRFVVNSHAHFDHSGGVRAAVAEGVSIVTQAANVAYFEGVLAQASRRCRMRTT
;
A
#
# COMPACT_ATOMS: atom_id res chain seq x y z
N MET A 1 1.04 4.16 -20.18
CA MET A 1 2.05 3.21 -19.67
C MET A 1 2.25 2.11 -20.70
N ALA A 2 2.96 1.03 -20.37
CA ALA A 2 3.17 -0.13 -21.24
C ALA A 2 2.19 -1.26 -20.91
N GLU A 3 2.19 -2.33 -21.71
CA GLU A 3 1.41 -3.54 -21.41
C GLU A 3 1.82 -4.12 -20.05
N GLY A 4 0.82 -4.52 -19.24
CA GLY A 4 1.03 -5.01 -17.88
C GLY A 4 1.51 -3.95 -16.88
N VAL A 5 1.54 -2.67 -17.24
CA VAL A 5 1.92 -1.56 -16.34
C VAL A 5 0.83 -0.51 -16.35
N TRP A 6 0.25 -0.22 -15.19
CA TRP A 6 -0.85 0.74 -15.08
C TRP A 6 -0.53 1.84 -14.08
N PHE A 7 -0.89 3.06 -14.46
CA PHE A 7 -0.85 4.21 -13.58
C PHE A 7 -2.18 4.35 -12.84
N LEU A 8 -2.15 4.29 -11.52
CA LEU A 8 -3.34 4.32 -10.66
C LEU A 8 -3.48 5.72 -10.02
N ALA A 9 -4.22 6.57 -10.73
CA ALA A 9 -4.53 7.93 -10.29
C ALA A 9 -5.60 7.96 -9.17
N GLY A 10 -5.95 9.16 -8.68
CA GLY A 10 -7.07 9.35 -7.75
C GLY A 10 -6.87 10.44 -6.69
N GLY A 11 -5.75 11.17 -6.71
CA GLY A 11 -5.48 12.27 -5.78
C GLY A 11 -4.14 12.95 -6.07
N SER A 12 -3.48 13.46 -5.02
CA SER A 12 -2.13 14.05 -5.12
C SER A 12 -1.02 12.99 -5.25
N HIS A 13 -1.24 11.78 -4.70
CA HIS A 13 -0.27 10.68 -4.69
C HIS A 13 -0.85 9.47 -5.41
N ASN A 14 -0.07 9.00 -6.39
CA ASN A 14 -0.48 7.99 -7.34
C ASN A 14 0.39 6.75 -7.19
N SER A 15 -0.17 5.62 -7.60
CA SER A 15 0.50 4.32 -7.54
C SER A 15 0.73 3.78 -8.94
N VAL A 16 1.57 2.75 -9.04
CA VAL A 16 1.75 1.98 -10.28
C VAL A 16 1.49 0.51 -9.98
N ALA A 17 0.61 -0.14 -10.73
CA ALA A 17 0.47 -1.59 -10.70
C ALA A 17 1.27 -2.20 -11.85
N ILE A 18 2.02 -3.25 -11.54
CA ILE A 18 2.87 -3.98 -12.49
C ILE A 18 2.47 -5.45 -12.43
N GLU A 19 1.99 -5.96 -13.55
CA GLU A 19 1.64 -7.36 -13.74
C GLU A 19 2.89 -8.22 -13.86
N GLN A 20 2.91 -9.29 -13.07
CA GLN A 20 3.83 -10.41 -13.23
C GLN A 20 3.04 -11.63 -13.71
N ARG A 21 3.75 -12.71 -14.05
CA ARG A 21 3.13 -13.95 -14.53
C ARG A 21 2.03 -14.47 -13.58
N GLU A 22 2.32 -14.51 -12.28
CA GLU A 22 1.46 -15.15 -11.26
C GLU A 22 0.90 -14.15 -10.23
N HIS A 23 1.32 -12.88 -10.25
CA HIS A 23 0.97 -11.90 -9.21
C HIS A 23 1.09 -10.46 -9.72
N LEU A 24 0.73 -9.51 -8.87
CA LEU A 24 0.95 -8.07 -9.06
C LEU A 24 2.01 -7.55 -8.09
N VAL A 25 2.78 -6.58 -8.57
CA VAL A 25 3.58 -5.67 -7.74
C VAL A 25 2.90 -4.32 -7.77
N LEU A 26 2.64 -3.76 -6.60
CA LEU A 26 2.10 -2.41 -6.47
C LEU A 26 3.20 -1.48 -5.98
N VAL A 27 3.33 -0.31 -6.60
CA VAL A 27 4.26 0.75 -6.19
C VAL A 27 3.43 1.81 -5.48
N GLU A 28 3.79 2.09 -4.23
CA GLU A 28 3.16 2.97 -3.24
C GLU A 28 1.88 2.45 -2.56
N ALA A 29 1.76 2.78 -1.27
CA ALA A 29 0.57 2.65 -0.43
C ALA A 29 0.17 4.06 0.08
N PRO A 30 -0.42 4.88 -0.81
CA PRO A 30 -0.45 6.33 -0.64
C PRO A 30 -1.47 6.80 0.40
N LEU A 31 -1.17 7.96 0.99
CA LEU A 31 -2.03 8.77 1.86
C LEU A 31 -2.59 8.01 3.07
N ASP A 32 -3.77 7.39 2.94
CA ASP A 32 -4.50 6.77 4.04
C ASP A 32 -5.07 5.40 3.64
N GLU A 33 -5.71 4.73 4.61
CA GLU A 33 -6.30 3.41 4.43
C GLU A 33 -7.34 3.39 3.31
N ALA A 34 -8.25 4.37 3.26
CA ALA A 34 -9.31 4.41 2.27
C ALA A 34 -8.74 4.60 0.85
N ARG A 35 -7.78 5.51 0.70
CA ARG A 35 -7.10 5.71 -0.58
C ARG A 35 -6.34 4.47 -1.02
N THR A 36 -5.57 3.85 -0.13
CA THR A 36 -4.79 2.66 -0.48
C THR A 36 -5.68 1.46 -0.78
N GLN A 37 -6.78 1.28 -0.07
CA GLN A 37 -7.75 0.23 -0.36
C GLN A 37 -8.34 0.37 -1.77
N ALA A 38 -8.72 1.59 -2.17
CA ALA A 38 -9.20 1.84 -3.53
C ALA A 38 -8.15 1.55 -4.60
N VAL A 39 -6.87 1.84 -4.34
CA VAL A 39 -5.76 1.49 -5.24
C VAL A 39 -5.63 -0.03 -5.37
N ILE A 40 -5.69 -0.76 -4.25
CA ILE A 40 -5.57 -2.22 -4.21
C ILE A 40 -6.72 -2.89 -4.97
N GLU A 41 -7.96 -2.42 -4.75
CA GLU A 41 -9.14 -2.90 -5.45
C GLU A 41 -9.02 -2.67 -6.96
N GLN A 42 -8.59 -1.47 -7.36
CA GLN A 42 -8.37 -1.16 -8.77
C GLN A 42 -7.26 -2.02 -9.38
N ALA A 43 -6.17 -2.27 -8.67
CA ALA A 43 -5.10 -3.15 -9.13
C ALA A 43 -5.59 -4.59 -9.34
N LYS A 44 -6.36 -5.14 -8.40
CA LYS A 44 -6.97 -6.48 -8.51
C LYS A 44 -7.97 -6.58 -9.66
N ALA A 45 -8.71 -5.51 -9.95
CA ALA A 45 -9.65 -5.48 -11.08
C ALA A 45 -8.94 -5.50 -12.44
N LEU A 46 -7.72 -4.97 -12.54
CA LEU A 46 -6.94 -4.93 -13.79
C LEU A 46 -6.36 -6.30 -14.16
N ALA A 47 -6.03 -7.14 -13.18
CA ALA A 47 -5.53 -8.50 -13.42
C ALA A 47 -6.26 -9.53 -12.52
N PRO A 48 -7.51 -9.90 -12.87
CA PRO A 48 -8.30 -10.82 -12.06
C PRO A 48 -7.61 -12.17 -11.82
N GLY A 49 -7.67 -12.65 -10.58
CA GLY A 49 -7.08 -13.93 -10.17
C GLY A 49 -5.60 -13.86 -9.78
N LYS A 50 -4.90 -12.75 -10.08
CA LYS A 50 -3.50 -12.54 -9.66
C LYS A 50 -3.47 -11.78 -8.33
N PRO A 51 -2.93 -12.38 -7.24
CA PRO A 51 -2.80 -11.68 -5.96
C PRO A 51 -1.75 -10.57 -6.06
N ILE A 52 -1.89 -9.52 -5.24
CA ILE A 52 -0.78 -8.60 -4.99
C ILE A 52 0.17 -9.29 -4.01
N ARG A 53 1.45 -9.44 -4.37
CA ARG A 53 2.44 -10.06 -3.47
C ARG A 53 3.39 -9.06 -2.83
N PHE A 54 3.67 -7.98 -3.54
CA PHE A 54 4.64 -6.99 -3.11
C PHE A 54 4.05 -5.60 -3.23
N VAL A 55 4.29 -4.79 -2.20
CA VAL A 55 4.06 -3.35 -2.24
C VAL A 55 5.40 -2.66 -2.02
N VAL A 56 5.85 -1.91 -3.02
CA VAL A 56 7.09 -1.13 -2.97
C VAL A 56 6.78 0.24 -2.39
N ASN A 57 7.46 0.60 -1.30
CA ASN A 57 7.44 1.95 -0.76
C ASN A 57 8.73 2.68 -1.15
N SER A 58 8.60 3.81 -1.84
CA SER A 58 9.78 4.61 -2.24
C SER A 58 10.48 5.28 -1.06
N HIS A 59 9.72 5.83 -0.11
CA HIS A 59 10.24 6.47 1.10
C HIS A 59 9.18 6.58 2.20
N ALA A 60 9.60 6.79 3.45
CA ALA A 60 8.76 6.67 4.64
C ALA A 60 7.93 7.92 4.99
N HIS A 61 7.68 8.84 4.03
CA HIS A 61 6.77 9.96 4.28
C HIS A 61 5.31 9.49 4.23
N PHE A 62 4.45 10.14 5.01
CA PHE A 62 3.05 9.70 5.22
C PHE A 62 2.22 9.64 3.94
N ASP A 63 2.51 10.53 2.99
CA ASP A 63 1.88 10.62 1.69
C ASP A 63 2.19 9.41 0.79
N HIS A 64 3.28 8.71 1.08
CA HIS A 64 3.75 7.49 0.43
C HIS A 64 3.55 6.21 1.24
N SER A 65 3.32 6.34 2.56
CA SER A 65 3.31 5.22 3.48
C SER A 65 2.13 5.14 4.43
N GLY A 66 1.21 6.11 4.42
CA GLY A 66 0.15 6.18 5.41
C GLY A 66 -0.92 5.10 5.25
N GLY A 67 -1.02 4.47 4.07
CA GLY A 67 -1.86 3.29 3.85
C GLY A 67 -1.15 1.95 4.00
N VAL A 68 0.11 1.89 4.45
CA VAL A 68 0.89 0.63 4.52
C VAL A 68 0.21 -0.44 5.37
N ARG A 69 -0.55 -0.08 6.40
CA ARG A 69 -1.34 -1.05 7.19
C ARG A 69 -2.43 -1.75 6.38
N ALA A 70 -3.09 -1.01 5.48
CA ALA A 70 -4.10 -1.57 4.58
C ALA A 70 -3.46 -2.58 3.63
N ALA A 71 -2.30 -2.23 3.07
CA ALA A 71 -1.51 -3.13 2.24
C ALA A 71 -1.09 -4.41 3.00
N VAL A 72 -0.60 -4.28 4.24
CA VAL A 72 -0.22 -5.45 5.06
C VAL A 72 -1.42 -6.34 5.41
N ALA A 73 -2.61 -5.77 5.60
CA ALA A 73 -3.83 -6.54 5.85
C ALA A 73 -4.22 -7.46 4.68
N GLU A 74 -3.75 -7.16 3.47
CA GLU A 74 -3.90 -8.00 2.27
C GLU A 74 -2.89 -9.16 2.21
N GLY A 75 -2.03 -9.32 3.22
CA GLY A 75 -1.03 -10.38 3.29
C GLY A 75 0.18 -10.16 2.37
N VAL A 76 0.41 -8.93 1.92
CA VAL A 76 1.52 -8.59 1.02
C VAL A 76 2.84 -8.42 1.78
N SER A 77 3.96 -8.56 1.07
CA SER A 77 5.28 -8.18 1.57
C SER A 77 5.59 -6.72 1.21
N ILE A 78 6.00 -5.92 2.20
CA ILE A 78 6.45 -4.54 1.95
C ILE A 78 7.92 -4.55 1.55
N VAL A 79 8.21 -3.96 0.39
CA VAL A 79 9.57 -3.74 -0.11
C VAL A 79 9.91 -2.27 0.11
N THR A 80 10.93 -1.98 0.90
CA THR A 80 11.35 -0.61 1.23
C THR A 80 12.87 -0.56 1.39
N GLN A 81 13.41 0.64 1.55
CA GLN A 81 14.84 0.84 1.80
C GLN A 81 15.23 0.28 3.19
N ALA A 82 16.43 -0.31 3.30
CA ALA A 82 16.86 -1.06 4.48
C ALA A 82 16.78 -0.25 5.80
N ALA A 83 17.03 1.06 5.77
CA ALA A 83 16.94 1.91 6.96
C ALA A 83 15.49 2.15 7.43
N ASN A 84 14.49 1.93 6.56
CA ASN A 84 13.08 2.06 6.91
C ASN A 84 12.52 0.81 7.61
N VAL A 85 13.21 -0.33 7.58
CA VAL A 85 12.67 -1.61 8.08
C VAL A 85 12.28 -1.50 9.55
N ALA A 86 13.19 -1.07 10.42
CA ALA A 86 12.90 -0.93 11.84
C ALA A 86 11.77 0.08 12.13
N TYR A 87 11.66 1.14 11.32
CA TYR A 87 10.57 2.10 11.41
C TYR A 87 9.22 1.44 11.09
N PHE A 88 9.13 0.73 9.96
CA PHE A 88 7.88 0.08 9.56
C PHE A 88 7.48 -1.08 10.47
N GLU A 89 8.43 -1.89 10.94
CA GLU A 89 8.16 -2.92 11.95
C GLU A 89 7.61 -2.31 13.24
N GLY A 90 8.22 -1.22 13.71
CA GLY A 90 7.76 -0.49 14.90
C GLY A 90 6.37 0.14 14.72
N VAL A 91 6.07 0.69 13.54
CA VAL A 91 4.74 1.22 13.22
C VAL A 91 3.73 0.07 13.18
N LEU A 92 4.00 -1.01 12.44
CA LEU A 92 3.06 -2.11 12.23
C LEU A 92 2.78 -2.91 13.52
N ALA A 93 3.74 -3.01 14.43
CA ALA A 93 3.56 -3.66 15.73
C ALA A 93 2.63 -2.90 16.68
N GLN A 94 2.36 -1.61 16.43
CA GLN A 94 1.45 -0.85 17.28
C GLN A 94 0.01 -1.29 17.02
N ALA A 95 -0.68 -1.72 18.08
CA ALA A 95 -2.13 -1.94 18.06
C ALA A 95 -2.86 -0.62 17.74
N SER A 96 -3.93 -0.68 16.95
CA SER A 96 -4.81 0.46 16.72
C SER A 96 -5.40 0.92 18.06
N ARG A 97 -4.82 1.97 18.66
CA ARG A 97 -5.33 2.51 19.93
C ARG A 97 -6.61 3.26 19.62
N ARG A 98 -7.78 2.65 19.89
CA ARG A 98 -9.04 3.39 19.97
C ARG A 98 -8.98 4.24 21.25
N CYS A 99 -8.54 5.48 21.12
CA CYS A 99 -8.74 6.46 22.18
C CYS A 99 -10.24 6.66 22.35
N ARG A 100 -10.83 6.17 23.46
CA ARG A 100 -12.20 6.54 23.84
C ARG A 100 -12.16 7.99 24.29
N MET A 101 -12.38 8.91 23.35
CA MET A 101 -12.65 10.30 23.70
C MET A 101 -13.93 10.33 24.53
N ARG A 102 -13.84 10.82 25.78
CA ARG A 102 -15.01 11.21 26.56
C ARG A 102 -15.14 12.72 26.41
N THR A 103 -16.25 13.17 25.85
CA THR A 103 -16.68 14.56 25.94
C THR A 103 -17.18 14.82 27.35
N THR A 104 -16.81 15.96 27.93
CA THR A 104 -17.46 16.53 29.13
C THR A 104 -18.81 17.11 28.77
#